data_AF-A0A1W1HUU0-F1
#
_entry.id   AF-A0A1W1HUU0-F1
#
_cell.length_a   1.000
_cell.length_b   1.000
_cell.length_c   1.000
_cell.angle_alpha   90.00
_cell.angle_beta   90.00
_cell.angle_gamma   90.00
#
_symmetry.space_group_name_H-M   'P 1'
#
loop_
_entity.id
_entity.type
_entity.pdbx_description
1 polymer ?
#
loop_
_entity_poly.entity_id
_entity_poly.type
_entity_poly.pdbx_seq_one_letter_code
_entity_poly.pdbx_strand_id
1 'polypeptide(L)'
;MKTMGNAVGAGLIMTVAIMTATAQAEESKIPADMVYVGQGPSIMGLDKAQPADSGRRLTLYDKRMKTPLSAEAFNDEGPAHTVFLDSYLIDKYEVSNKDYGAFIKATGHPAPAYWDDPRLNKPQQPVVGVNWIDAKTYCEYREKRLPTEAEWEKAARGPHGNLYPWGNDFDSNKANYDRHHDATLSVDSHPEGASYYGVYNMAGNVFEWVGDWYDPKYYGRLGTMVNPTGPEKPLWVGGTGTYVDRLTVGEKRVIRGGSWIAPEGTIRSTHRFWNHPLNNSYGVGLGFRCAKSAPADWEQRIRDSYITALVEMGRERFSEAQQAVSRGLAMDPANVELLELRPLIEQSMKQR
;
A
#
# COMPACT_ATOMS: atom_id res chain seq x y z
N MET A 1 -1.54 81.32 -41.65
CA MET A 1 -0.78 80.26 -40.93
C MET A 1 -1.56 78.97 -41.13
N LYS A 2 -1.08 78.06 -42.00
CA LYS A 2 -0.48 76.73 -41.64
C LYS A 2 -1.34 76.00 -40.58
N THR A 3 -1.87 74.78 -40.77
CA THR A 3 -1.38 73.58 -41.47
C THR A 3 -2.42 72.45 -41.37
N MET A 4 -2.45 71.53 -42.36
CA MET A 4 -2.59 70.04 -42.28
C MET A 4 -3.57 69.44 -41.24
N GLY A 5 -4.58 68.64 -41.59
CA GLY A 5 -4.53 67.42 -42.40
C GLY A 5 -4.20 66.20 -41.52
N ASN A 6 -5.18 65.34 -41.21
CA ASN A 6 -4.99 63.88 -41.13
C ASN A 6 -6.30 63.11 -40.93
N ALA A 7 -6.54 62.18 -41.85
CA ALA A 7 -7.50 61.10 -41.75
C ALA A 7 -6.93 60.00 -40.84
N VAL A 8 -7.78 59.40 -40.00
CA VAL A 8 -7.44 58.18 -39.25
C VAL A 8 -8.28 57.05 -39.82
N GLY A 9 -7.60 56.12 -40.49
CA GLY A 9 -8.19 54.90 -41.03
C GLY A 9 -8.54 53.90 -39.93
N ALA A 10 -9.71 53.28 -40.06
CA ALA A 10 -10.12 52.16 -39.23
C ALA A 10 -9.36 50.89 -39.67
N GLY A 11 -8.31 50.56 -38.93
CA GLY A 11 -7.63 49.26 -39.05
C GLY A 11 -8.32 48.23 -38.15
N LEU A 12 -9.03 47.29 -38.77
CA LEU A 12 -9.59 46.12 -38.10
C LEU A 12 -8.43 45.15 -37.76
N ILE A 13 -7.95 45.16 -36.51
CA ILE A 13 -6.97 44.18 -36.04
C ILE A 13 -7.72 42.88 -35.76
N MET A 14 -7.69 41.96 -36.72
CA MET A 14 -8.13 40.58 -36.53
C MET A 14 -7.00 39.83 -35.82
N THR A 15 -7.02 39.82 -34.48
CA THR A 15 -6.14 38.95 -33.69
C THR A 15 -6.57 37.51 -33.91
N VAL A 16 -5.84 36.80 -34.77
CA VAL A 16 -5.88 35.33 -34.85
C VAL A 16 -5.25 34.80 -33.56
N ALA A 17 -6.09 34.40 -32.62
CA ALA A 17 -5.64 33.63 -31.47
C ALA A 17 -5.23 32.24 -31.96
N ILE A 18 -3.93 32.03 -32.13
CA ILE A 18 -3.37 30.69 -32.31
C ILE A 18 -3.52 29.98 -30.96
N MET A 19 -4.61 29.25 -30.78
CA MET A 19 -4.71 28.29 -29.69
C MET A 19 -3.73 27.16 -29.98
N THR A 20 -2.51 27.25 -29.45
CA THR A 20 -1.67 26.08 -29.26
C THR A 20 -2.41 25.15 -28.31
N ALA A 21 -3.08 24.13 -28.84
CA ALA A 21 -3.63 23.04 -28.05
C ALA A 21 -2.46 22.23 -27.48
N THR A 22 -1.89 22.69 -26.37
CA THR A 22 -1.14 21.81 -25.50
C THR A 22 -2.13 20.79 -25.00
N ALA A 23 -1.96 19.51 -25.34
CA ALA A 23 -2.75 18.43 -24.76
C ALA A 23 -2.64 18.53 -23.23
N GLN A 24 -3.68 19.04 -22.59
CA GLN A 24 -3.76 19.09 -21.14
C GLN A 24 -3.68 17.64 -20.67
N ALA A 25 -2.67 17.29 -19.88
CA ALA A 25 -2.63 15.98 -19.24
C ALA A 25 -3.94 15.80 -18.47
N GLU A 26 -4.71 14.74 -18.78
CA GLU A 26 -5.93 14.43 -18.02
C GLU A 26 -5.57 14.33 -16.53
N GLU A 27 -6.38 14.96 -15.69
CA GLU A 27 -6.21 14.92 -14.24
C GLU A 27 -6.31 13.46 -13.75
N SER A 28 -5.41 13.07 -12.84
CA SER A 28 -5.39 11.72 -12.28
C SER A 28 -6.74 11.36 -11.66
N LYS A 29 -7.26 10.18 -12.00
CA LYS A 29 -8.48 9.63 -11.40
C LYS A 29 -8.22 8.95 -10.06
N ILE A 30 -6.95 8.80 -9.68
CA ILE A 30 -6.53 8.27 -8.39
C ILE A 30 -6.55 9.41 -7.36
N PRO A 31 -7.23 9.25 -6.22
CA PRO A 31 -7.14 10.20 -5.11
C PRO A 31 -5.69 10.45 -4.69
N ALA A 32 -5.33 11.70 -4.41
CA ALA A 32 -3.95 12.10 -4.12
C ALA A 32 -3.32 11.40 -2.89
N ASP A 33 -4.16 10.88 -1.99
CA ASP A 33 -3.77 10.13 -0.78
C ASP A 33 -3.65 8.61 -1.02
N MET A 34 -3.90 8.12 -2.23
CA MET A 34 -3.87 6.70 -2.57
C MET A 34 -2.93 6.41 -3.74
N VAL A 35 -2.54 5.15 -3.89
CA VAL A 35 -1.81 4.65 -5.05
C VAL A 35 -2.58 3.52 -5.70
N TYR A 36 -2.43 3.37 -7.02
CA TYR A 36 -2.99 2.26 -7.78
C TYR A 36 -2.04 1.06 -7.78
N VAL A 37 -2.58 -0.11 -7.48
CA VAL A 37 -1.91 -1.39 -7.63
C VAL A 37 -2.66 -2.18 -8.69
N GLY A 38 -2.01 -2.37 -9.84
CA GLY A 38 -2.60 -3.05 -11.01
C GLY A 38 -2.93 -4.52 -10.73
N GLN A 39 -3.86 -5.06 -11.52
CA GLN A 39 -4.26 -6.45 -11.39
C GLN A 39 -3.11 -7.39 -11.76
N GLY A 40 -3.18 -8.64 -11.32
CA GLY A 40 -2.30 -9.70 -11.80
C GLY A 40 -1.62 -10.50 -10.70
N PRO A 41 -0.75 -11.45 -11.11
CA PRO A 41 -0.11 -12.37 -10.18
C PRO A 41 0.87 -11.65 -9.27
N SER A 42 1.01 -12.17 -8.05
CA SER A 42 2.05 -11.80 -7.09
C SER A 42 2.53 -13.06 -6.39
N ILE A 43 3.83 -13.12 -6.08
CA ILE A 43 4.40 -14.18 -5.25
C ILE A 43 4.26 -13.73 -3.79
N MET A 44 3.35 -14.41 -3.08
CA MET A 44 3.07 -14.20 -1.66
C MET A 44 3.84 -15.21 -0.81
N GLY A 45 4.42 -14.75 0.29
CA GLY A 45 5.25 -15.53 1.18
C GLY A 45 6.68 -15.74 0.70
N LEU A 46 7.39 -16.58 1.44
CA LEU A 46 8.79 -16.93 1.22
C LEU A 46 9.01 -18.41 1.52
N ASP A 47 9.73 -19.10 0.65
CA ASP A 47 10.22 -20.45 0.93
C ASP A 47 11.36 -20.37 1.93
N LYS A 48 11.04 -20.61 3.20
CA LYS A 48 12.07 -20.76 4.24
C LYS A 48 12.74 -22.12 4.03
N ALA A 49 14.08 -22.12 3.96
CA ALA A 49 14.83 -23.36 4.07
C ALA A 49 14.38 -24.10 5.33
N GLN A 50 14.11 -25.42 5.24
CA GLN A 50 13.84 -26.20 6.44
C GLN A 50 14.97 -25.94 7.45
N PRO A 51 14.66 -25.65 8.72
CA PRO A 51 15.71 -25.45 9.70
C PRO A 51 16.59 -26.71 9.67
N ALA A 52 17.87 -26.55 9.32
CA ALA A 52 18.84 -27.61 9.53
C ALA A 52 18.78 -27.97 11.03
N ASP A 53 18.65 -29.26 11.35
CA ASP A 53 18.66 -29.71 12.74
C ASP A 53 19.97 -29.24 13.37
N SER A 54 19.91 -28.13 14.12
CA SER A 54 21.08 -27.34 14.51
C SER A 54 22.00 -28.07 15.48
N GLY A 55 21.75 -29.35 15.79
CA GLY A 55 22.42 -30.12 16.83
C GLY A 55 22.29 -29.49 18.22
N ARG A 56 21.55 -28.38 18.34
CA ARG A 56 21.39 -27.62 19.58
C ARG A 56 20.56 -28.43 20.54
N ARG A 57 21.15 -28.72 21.70
CA ARG A 57 20.47 -29.38 22.81
C ARG A 57 19.32 -28.48 23.29
N LEU A 58 18.09 -28.89 22.99
CA LEU A 58 16.87 -28.17 23.35
C LEU A 58 16.82 -27.89 24.85
N THR A 59 16.67 -26.62 25.21
CA THR A 59 16.44 -26.19 26.59
C THR A 59 15.06 -26.66 27.08
N LEU A 60 14.81 -26.63 28.39
CA LEU A 60 13.45 -26.89 28.93
C LEU A 60 12.42 -25.89 28.38
N TYR A 61 12.86 -24.67 28.04
CA TYR A 61 12.08 -23.66 27.34
C TYR A 61 11.73 -24.10 25.91
N ASP A 62 12.71 -24.55 25.11
CA ASP A 62 12.50 -25.04 23.74
C ASP A 62 11.57 -26.28 23.70
N LYS A 63 11.59 -27.11 24.75
CA LYS A 63 10.69 -28.27 24.88
C LYS A 63 9.25 -27.90 25.28
N ARG A 64 9.05 -26.81 26.02
CA ARG A 64 7.70 -26.29 26.37
C ARG A 64 7.05 -25.55 25.20
N MET A 65 7.85 -24.90 24.36
CA MET A 65 7.41 -24.18 23.15
C MET A 65 7.04 -25.10 21.97
N LYS A 66 7.19 -26.42 22.12
CA LYS A 66 6.91 -27.44 21.11
C LYS A 66 5.42 -27.83 21.02
N THR A 67 4.49 -26.87 21.12
CA THR A 67 3.14 -27.13 20.58
C THR A 67 3.18 -26.92 19.06
N PRO A 68 2.52 -27.77 18.25
CA PRO A 68 2.62 -27.67 16.79
C PRO A 68 2.27 -26.27 16.27
N LEU A 69 1.23 -25.65 16.83
CA LEU A 69 0.73 -24.33 16.45
C LEU A 69 1.71 -23.19 16.79
N SER A 70 2.42 -23.25 17.92
CA SER A 70 3.37 -22.20 18.29
C SER A 70 4.65 -22.22 17.46
N ALA A 71 5.11 -23.39 17.02
CA ALA A 71 6.26 -23.50 16.12
C ALA A 71 5.90 -23.10 14.67
N GLU A 72 4.70 -23.44 14.23
CA GLU A 72 4.16 -23.06 12.91
C GLU A 72 3.97 -21.55 12.79
N ALA A 73 3.50 -20.88 13.85
CA ALA A 73 3.22 -19.44 13.84
C ALA A 73 4.44 -18.52 13.64
N PHE A 74 5.68 -19.00 13.90
CA PHE A 74 6.90 -18.25 13.59
C PHE A 74 7.56 -18.70 12.26
N ASN A 75 6.97 -19.69 11.59
CA ASN A 75 7.39 -20.24 10.30
C ASN A 75 6.24 -20.20 9.27
N ASP A 76 5.33 -19.25 9.43
CA ASP A 76 4.04 -19.10 8.75
C ASP A 76 4.10 -18.20 7.50
N GLU A 77 5.29 -17.69 7.17
CA GLU A 77 5.57 -16.88 5.98
C GLU A 77 5.65 -17.75 4.71
N GLY A 78 5.68 -19.08 4.83
CA GLY A 78 5.84 -20.01 3.72
C GLY A 78 4.71 -21.05 3.61
N PRO A 79 4.66 -21.81 2.51
CA PRO A 79 5.53 -21.69 1.34
C PRO A 79 5.22 -20.44 0.49
N ALA A 80 6.18 -20.03 -0.34
CA ALA A 80 5.90 -19.05 -1.38
C ALA A 80 4.89 -19.62 -2.37
N HIS A 81 3.89 -18.83 -2.74
CA HIS A 81 2.80 -19.27 -3.61
C HIS A 81 2.26 -18.10 -4.45
N THR A 82 1.70 -18.42 -5.61
CA THR A 82 1.12 -17.42 -6.51
C THR A 82 -0.30 -17.06 -6.09
N VAL A 83 -0.53 -15.77 -5.88
CA VAL A 83 -1.87 -15.19 -5.71
C VAL A 83 -2.19 -14.27 -6.88
N PHE A 84 -3.43 -14.29 -7.37
CA PHE A 84 -3.93 -13.33 -8.35
C PHE A 84 -4.80 -12.31 -7.62
N LEU A 85 -4.48 -11.04 -7.80
CA LEU A 85 -5.24 -9.94 -7.22
C LEU A 85 -5.84 -9.09 -8.34
N ASP A 86 -7.10 -8.71 -8.18
CA ASP A 86 -7.71 -7.64 -8.95
C ASP A 86 -7.02 -6.31 -8.64
N SER A 87 -7.26 -5.30 -9.47
CA SER A 87 -6.71 -3.97 -9.20
C SER A 87 -7.40 -3.29 -8.03
N TYR A 88 -6.62 -2.56 -7.25
CA TYR A 88 -7.09 -1.84 -6.07
C TYR A 88 -6.28 -0.56 -5.85
N LEU A 89 -6.84 0.31 -5.04
CA LEU A 89 -6.18 1.48 -4.49
C LEU A 89 -5.80 1.18 -3.04
N ILE A 90 -4.62 1.62 -2.61
CA ILE A 90 -4.20 1.55 -1.20
C ILE A 90 -3.69 2.92 -0.76
N ASP A 91 -3.95 3.28 0.50
CA ASP A 91 -3.48 4.54 1.06
C ASP A 91 -1.95 4.62 0.97
N LYS A 92 -1.46 5.75 0.48
CA LYS A 92 -0.03 6.02 0.29
C LYS A 92 0.72 6.00 1.63
N TYR A 93 0.04 6.42 2.69
CA TYR A 93 0.55 6.61 4.04
C TYR A 93 -0.31 5.83 5.04
N GLU A 94 0.24 5.56 6.23
CA GLU A 94 -0.58 5.13 7.38
C GLU A 94 -1.59 6.24 7.74
N VAL A 95 -2.71 5.88 8.38
CA VAL A 95 -3.69 6.89 8.83
C VAL A 95 -3.05 7.79 9.89
N SER A 96 -3.04 9.10 9.64
CA SER A 96 -2.44 10.08 10.54
C SER A 96 -3.35 10.40 11.73
N ASN A 97 -2.76 10.86 12.85
CA ASN A 97 -3.54 11.42 13.96
C ASN A 97 -4.43 12.57 13.53
N LYS A 98 -3.99 13.41 12.59
CA LYS A 98 -4.79 14.51 12.04
C LYS A 98 -6.07 13.98 11.40
N ASP A 99 -5.97 12.98 10.54
CA ASP A 99 -7.13 12.44 9.82
C ASP A 99 -8.04 11.63 10.76
N TYR A 100 -7.46 10.85 11.67
CA TYR A 100 -8.23 10.14 12.69
C TYR A 100 -8.94 11.09 13.67
N GLY A 101 -8.30 12.21 14.04
CA GLY A 101 -8.90 13.25 14.88
C GLY A 101 -10.08 13.94 14.20
N ALA A 102 -10.03 14.11 12.87
CA ALA A 102 -11.18 14.60 12.11
C ALA A 102 -12.34 13.58 12.12
N PHE A 103 -12.05 12.28 12.06
CA PHE A 103 -13.04 11.22 12.21
C PHE A 103 -13.69 11.24 13.61
N ILE A 104 -12.90 11.26 14.69
CA ILE A 104 -13.41 11.37 16.07
C ILE A 104 -14.37 12.57 16.19
N LYS A 105 -13.96 13.74 15.68
CA LYS A 105 -14.76 14.97 15.75
C LYS A 105 -16.06 14.87 14.95
N ALA A 106 -16.05 14.21 13.80
CA ALA A 106 -17.21 14.10 12.91
C ALA A 106 -18.25 13.08 13.39
N THR A 107 -17.82 11.98 14.01
CA THR A 107 -18.69 10.84 14.34
C THR A 107 -18.96 10.68 15.83
N GLY A 108 -18.16 11.33 16.69
CA GLY A 108 -18.17 11.08 18.13
C GLY A 108 -17.52 9.75 18.52
N HIS A 109 -16.76 9.11 17.61
CA HIS A 109 -16.05 7.87 17.90
C HIS A 109 -15.06 8.04 19.06
N PRO A 110 -14.91 7.06 19.97
CA PRO A 110 -13.97 7.17 21.09
C PRO A 110 -12.52 7.38 20.63
N ALA A 111 -11.77 8.16 21.41
CA ALA A 111 -10.33 8.30 21.19
C ALA A 111 -9.61 6.96 21.42
N PRO A 112 -8.58 6.65 20.62
CA PRO A 112 -7.83 5.40 20.76
C PRO A 112 -6.94 5.43 22.02
N ALA A 113 -6.36 4.28 22.34
CA ALA A 113 -5.34 4.22 23.38
C ALA A 113 -4.16 5.13 23.00
N TYR A 114 -3.54 5.77 23.98
CA TYR A 114 -2.38 6.67 23.80
C TYR A 114 -2.65 7.98 23.02
N TRP A 115 -3.92 8.34 22.77
CA TRP A 115 -4.28 9.60 22.10
C TRP A 115 -3.69 10.86 22.77
N ASP A 116 -3.59 10.84 24.10
CA ASP A 116 -3.04 11.95 24.87
C ASP A 116 -1.52 11.83 25.15
N ASP A 117 -0.84 10.81 24.61
CA ASP A 117 0.63 10.67 24.76
C ASP A 117 1.35 11.65 23.82
N PRO A 118 2.07 12.66 24.37
CA PRO A 118 2.71 13.71 23.58
C PRO A 118 3.81 13.20 22.62
N ARG A 119 4.28 11.96 22.79
CA ARG A 119 5.27 11.34 21.92
C ARG A 119 4.66 10.75 20.65
N LEU A 120 3.36 10.46 20.67
CA LEU A 120 2.67 9.65 19.65
C LEU A 120 1.50 10.38 18.99
N ASN A 121 1.14 11.57 19.47
CA ASN A 121 -0.07 12.28 19.07
C ASN A 121 0.15 13.48 18.15
N LYS A 122 1.34 13.63 17.55
CA LYS A 122 1.59 14.72 16.60
C LYS A 122 0.71 14.52 15.35
N PRO A 123 0.23 15.61 14.71
CA PRO A 123 -0.74 15.52 13.61
C PRO A 123 -0.35 14.56 12.47
N GLN A 124 0.93 14.57 12.07
CA GLN A 124 1.43 13.74 10.97
C GLN A 124 2.03 12.41 11.40
N GLN A 125 2.02 12.07 12.69
CA GLN A 125 2.35 10.70 13.12
C GLN A 125 1.18 9.76 12.80
N PRO A 126 1.44 8.46 12.58
CA PRO A 126 0.39 7.47 12.44
C PRO A 126 -0.41 7.40 13.75
N VAL A 127 -1.72 7.26 13.63
CA VAL A 127 -2.56 6.92 14.78
C VAL A 127 -2.19 5.53 15.27
N VAL A 128 -2.03 5.41 16.59
CA VAL A 128 -1.73 4.14 17.27
C VAL A 128 -2.77 3.85 18.34
N GLY A 129 -2.71 2.63 18.89
CA GLY A 129 -3.61 2.25 19.98
C GLY A 129 -5.05 2.08 19.54
N VAL A 130 -5.25 1.75 18.26
CA VAL A 130 -6.55 1.39 17.68
C VAL A 130 -6.71 -0.13 17.66
N ASN A 131 -7.90 -0.62 17.97
CA ASN A 131 -8.21 -2.03 17.73
C ASN A 131 -8.65 -2.23 16.27
N TRP A 132 -8.83 -3.50 15.86
CA TRP A 132 -9.19 -3.82 14.47
C TRP A 132 -10.57 -3.27 14.08
N ILE A 133 -11.51 -3.22 15.03
CA ILE A 133 -12.87 -2.70 14.81
C ILE A 133 -12.83 -1.19 14.56
N ASP A 134 -12.03 -0.45 15.33
CA ASP A 134 -11.80 0.99 15.14
C ASP A 134 -11.20 1.28 13.76
N ALA A 135 -10.15 0.53 13.40
CA ALA A 135 -9.47 0.64 12.11
C ALA A 135 -10.43 0.38 10.93
N LYS A 136 -11.21 -0.71 11.02
CA LYS A 136 -12.25 -1.02 10.03
C LYS A 136 -13.30 0.09 9.94
N THR A 137 -13.81 0.56 11.08
CA THR A 137 -14.86 1.60 11.13
C THR A 137 -14.37 2.91 10.51
N TYR A 138 -13.13 3.31 10.76
CA TYR A 138 -12.52 4.47 10.11
C TYR A 138 -12.45 4.30 8.59
N CYS A 139 -11.99 3.14 8.10
CA CYS A 139 -11.92 2.91 6.66
C CYS A 139 -13.30 2.95 6.01
N GLU A 140 -14.32 2.36 6.65
CA GLU A 140 -15.71 2.42 6.17
C GLU A 140 -16.26 3.84 6.15
N TYR A 141 -15.97 4.66 7.18
CA TYR A 141 -16.30 6.09 7.20
C TYR A 141 -15.70 6.86 6.02
N ARG A 142 -14.53 6.44 5.53
CA ARG A 142 -13.86 7.02 4.34
C ARG A 142 -14.29 6.38 3.02
N GLU A 143 -15.33 5.55 3.01
CA GLU A 143 -15.76 4.75 1.83
C GLU A 143 -14.62 3.88 1.26
N LYS A 144 -13.80 3.35 2.16
CA LYS A 144 -12.69 2.42 1.94
C LYS A 144 -12.94 1.15 2.77
N ARG A 145 -11.95 0.27 2.84
CA ARG A 145 -11.89 -0.93 3.69
C ARG A 145 -10.46 -1.13 4.20
N LEU A 146 -10.24 -2.08 5.10
CA LEU A 146 -8.88 -2.57 5.34
C LEU A 146 -8.39 -3.35 4.09
N PRO A 147 -7.09 -3.28 3.76
CA PRO A 147 -6.51 -4.15 2.74
C PRO A 147 -6.59 -5.61 3.19
N THR A 148 -6.62 -6.55 2.25
CA THR A 148 -6.31 -7.94 2.59
C THR A 148 -4.82 -8.11 2.89
N GLU A 149 -4.43 -9.19 3.55
CA GLU A 149 -3.03 -9.52 3.78
C GLU A 149 -2.26 -9.63 2.45
N ALA A 150 -2.89 -10.22 1.43
CA ALA A 150 -2.31 -10.39 0.10
C ALA A 150 -2.16 -9.06 -0.64
N GLU A 151 -3.15 -8.17 -0.54
CA GLU A 151 -3.05 -6.81 -1.08
C GLU A 151 -1.92 -6.05 -0.41
N TRP A 152 -1.89 -6.02 0.93
CA TRP A 152 -0.83 -5.36 1.68
C TRP A 152 0.56 -5.86 1.26
N GLU A 153 0.73 -7.18 1.15
CA GLU A 153 2.00 -7.79 0.79
C GLU A 153 2.41 -7.47 -0.67
N LYS A 154 1.47 -7.50 -1.63
CA LYS A 154 1.75 -7.09 -3.02
C LYS A 154 2.15 -5.61 -3.07
N ALA A 155 1.44 -4.74 -2.35
CA ALA A 155 1.74 -3.30 -2.29
C ALA A 155 3.12 -3.01 -1.69
N ALA A 156 3.56 -3.81 -0.71
CA ALA A 156 4.90 -3.72 -0.13
C ALA A 156 5.98 -4.23 -1.10
N ARG A 157 5.81 -5.45 -1.63
CA ARG A 157 6.87 -6.19 -2.34
C ARG A 157 7.10 -5.74 -3.78
N GLY A 158 6.10 -5.12 -4.41
CA GLY A 158 6.16 -4.84 -5.83
C GLY A 158 6.03 -6.10 -6.71
N PRO A 159 6.08 -5.95 -8.04
CA PRO A 159 5.89 -7.05 -9.00
C PRO A 159 6.98 -8.14 -8.94
N HIS A 160 8.15 -7.82 -8.37
CA HIS A 160 9.30 -8.73 -8.29
C HIS A 160 9.39 -9.53 -6.98
N GLY A 161 8.48 -9.30 -6.02
CA GLY A 161 8.51 -10.04 -4.76
C GLY A 161 9.67 -9.65 -3.84
N ASN A 162 9.97 -8.35 -3.72
CA ASN A 162 11.11 -7.87 -2.93
C ASN A 162 10.98 -8.19 -1.43
N LEU A 163 12.08 -8.55 -0.77
CA LEU A 163 12.10 -8.87 0.66
C LEU A 163 11.69 -7.67 1.55
N TYR A 164 12.20 -6.48 1.24
CA TYR A 164 11.81 -5.20 1.81
C TYR A 164 11.14 -4.34 0.72
N PRO A 165 10.39 -3.28 1.09
CA PRO A 165 9.67 -2.48 0.10
C PRO A 165 10.56 -1.91 -1.02
N TRP A 166 11.80 -1.56 -0.66
CA TRP A 166 12.80 -0.97 -1.55
C TRP A 166 13.71 -1.98 -2.26
N GLY A 167 13.63 -3.28 -1.96
CA GLY A 167 14.52 -4.28 -2.55
C GLY A 167 14.81 -5.48 -1.66
N ASN A 168 15.78 -6.31 -2.06
CA ASN A 168 16.14 -7.52 -1.32
C ASN A 168 17.23 -7.29 -0.26
N ASP A 169 18.03 -6.23 -0.43
CA ASP A 169 19.09 -5.88 0.50
C ASP A 169 18.54 -4.97 1.60
N PHE A 170 18.85 -5.33 2.84
CA PHE A 170 18.47 -4.54 3.99
C PHE A 170 19.23 -3.20 4.00
N ASP A 171 18.50 -2.10 4.27
CA ASP A 171 19.07 -0.76 4.44
C ASP A 171 18.43 -0.11 5.67
N SER A 172 19.24 0.12 6.70
CA SER A 172 18.80 0.64 7.98
C SER A 172 18.26 2.08 7.93
N ASN A 173 18.54 2.83 6.87
CA ASN A 173 18.13 4.23 6.75
C ASN A 173 16.73 4.40 6.16
N LYS A 174 16.11 3.32 5.67
CA LYS A 174 14.87 3.35 4.90
C LYS A 174 13.62 3.00 5.71
N ALA A 175 13.76 2.82 7.02
CA ALA A 175 12.66 2.47 7.92
C ALA A 175 12.93 2.95 9.35
N ASN A 176 11.86 3.14 10.12
CA ASN A 176 11.91 3.34 11.56
C ASN A 176 11.67 2.01 12.29
N TYR A 177 12.67 1.46 12.99
CA TYR A 177 12.62 0.15 13.63
C TYR A 177 13.62 0.06 14.80
N ASP A 178 13.60 -1.05 15.55
CA ASP A 178 14.53 -1.41 16.63
C ASP A 178 14.81 -0.31 17.69
N ARG A 179 13.86 0.59 17.90
CA ARG A 179 13.97 1.74 18.81
C ARG A 179 15.12 2.69 18.47
N HIS A 180 15.48 2.80 17.20
CA HIS A 180 16.40 3.84 16.75
C HIS A 180 15.85 5.26 16.97
N HIS A 181 14.53 5.39 17.06
CA HIS A 181 13.82 6.58 17.50
C HIS A 181 12.96 6.28 18.75
N ASP A 182 12.66 7.32 19.53
CA ASP A 182 11.87 7.22 20.77
C ASP A 182 10.36 7.00 20.55
N ALA A 183 9.89 7.11 19.31
CA ALA A 183 8.49 7.00 18.92
C ALA A 183 8.32 6.77 17.40
N THR A 184 7.07 6.71 16.95
CA THR A 184 6.72 6.76 15.53
C THR A 184 7.22 8.05 14.86
N LEU A 185 7.54 7.99 13.58
CA LEU A 185 7.86 9.15 12.77
C LEU A 185 6.63 9.64 12.01
N SER A 186 6.79 10.74 11.27
CA SER A 186 5.76 11.24 10.37
C SER A 186 5.40 10.17 9.33
N VAL A 187 4.13 10.07 8.93
CA VAL A 187 3.67 9.06 7.97
C VAL A 187 4.34 9.18 6.59
N ASP A 188 4.91 10.35 6.28
CA ASP A 188 5.68 10.64 5.06
C ASP A 188 7.21 10.54 5.23
N SER A 189 7.69 9.99 6.36
CA SER A 189 9.11 9.69 6.56
C SER A 189 9.65 8.64 5.59
N HIS A 190 10.97 8.62 5.42
CA HIS A 190 11.69 7.64 4.60
C HIS A 190 11.15 7.50 3.15
N PRO A 191 11.10 8.59 2.35
CA PRO A 191 10.67 8.52 0.95
C PRO A 191 11.49 7.51 0.12
N GLU A 192 12.77 7.34 0.43
CA GLU A 192 13.66 6.35 -0.16
C GLU A 192 13.33 4.89 0.21
N GLY A 193 12.50 4.69 1.23
CA GLY A 193 11.96 3.41 1.69
C GLY A 193 10.58 3.08 1.14
N ALA A 194 10.01 3.94 0.29
CA ALA A 194 8.74 3.67 -0.37
C ALA A 194 8.81 2.40 -1.23
N SER A 195 7.70 1.68 -1.31
CA SER A 195 7.58 0.50 -2.17
C SER A 195 7.65 0.87 -3.65
N TYR A 196 7.75 -0.14 -4.51
CA TYR A 196 7.64 0.03 -5.98
C TYR A 196 6.41 0.86 -6.40
N TYR A 197 5.28 0.70 -5.71
CA TYR A 197 4.04 1.42 -6.00
C TYR A 197 3.97 2.81 -5.33
N GLY A 198 5.03 3.22 -4.63
CA GLY A 198 5.10 4.51 -3.93
C GLY A 198 4.41 4.52 -2.57
N VAL A 199 4.24 3.36 -1.93
CA VAL A 199 3.61 3.22 -0.61
C VAL A 199 4.67 3.35 0.49
N TYR A 200 4.48 4.28 1.42
CA TYR A 200 5.48 4.64 2.44
C TYR A 200 5.34 3.77 3.68
N ASN A 201 6.43 3.63 4.43
CA ASN A 201 6.49 2.96 5.73
C ASN A 201 5.86 1.55 5.74
N MET A 202 5.89 0.82 4.62
CA MET A 202 5.46 -0.59 4.59
C MET A 202 6.38 -1.50 5.41
N ALA A 203 7.55 -0.99 5.85
CA ALA A 203 8.45 -1.65 6.78
C ALA A 203 8.74 -0.71 7.96
N GLY A 204 8.44 -1.15 9.18
CA GLY A 204 8.65 -0.39 10.41
C GLY A 204 7.54 0.64 10.67
N ASN A 205 7.88 1.67 11.45
CA ASN A 205 6.99 2.71 11.97
C ASN A 205 5.83 2.17 12.81
N VAL A 206 4.75 1.64 12.23
CA VAL A 206 3.71 0.90 12.97
C VAL A 206 3.34 -0.40 12.28
N PHE A 207 3.00 -1.41 13.08
CA PHE A 207 2.29 -2.57 12.57
C PHE A 207 0.95 -2.11 12.02
N GLU A 208 0.45 -2.78 10.99
CA GLU A 208 -0.79 -2.39 10.33
C GLU A 208 -1.81 -3.51 10.38
N TRP A 209 -3.00 -3.20 10.87
CA TRP A 209 -4.16 -4.08 10.73
C TRP A 209 -4.53 -4.31 9.26
N VAL A 210 -4.76 -5.58 8.92
CA VAL A 210 -5.36 -5.98 7.63
C VAL A 210 -6.68 -6.72 7.87
N GLY A 211 -7.45 -6.95 6.82
CA GLY A 211 -8.79 -7.54 6.91
C GLY A 211 -8.81 -8.99 7.39
N ASP A 212 -7.74 -9.74 7.17
CA ASP A 212 -7.73 -11.20 7.25
C ASP A 212 -7.73 -11.73 8.68
N TRP A 213 -8.45 -12.84 8.88
CA TRP A 213 -8.22 -13.69 10.03
C TRP A 213 -6.87 -14.40 9.89
N TYR A 214 -6.18 -14.63 11.01
CA TYR A 214 -4.89 -15.29 11.03
C TYR A 214 -5.03 -16.81 11.09
N ASP A 215 -4.34 -17.49 10.18
CA ASP A 215 -4.13 -18.95 10.19
C ASP A 215 -2.67 -19.22 9.78
N PRO A 216 -1.86 -19.84 10.65
CA PRO A 216 -0.45 -20.13 10.36
C PRO A 216 -0.28 -21.15 9.23
N LYS A 217 -1.33 -21.90 8.87
CA LYS A 217 -1.34 -22.90 7.79
C LYS A 217 -1.99 -22.40 6.52
N TYR A 218 -2.45 -21.14 6.49
CA TYR A 218 -3.21 -20.61 5.35
C TYR A 218 -2.44 -20.72 4.03
N TYR A 219 -1.15 -20.38 4.05
CA TYR A 219 -0.28 -20.41 2.86
C TYR A 219 -0.02 -21.84 2.36
N GLY A 220 -0.07 -22.85 3.24
CA GLY A 220 0.17 -24.26 2.90
C GLY A 220 -0.96 -24.92 2.10
N ARG A 221 -2.03 -24.20 1.78
CA ARG A 221 -3.14 -24.72 0.97
C ARG A 221 -2.72 -24.71 -0.49
N LEU A 222 -2.44 -25.91 -1.01
CA LEU A 222 -1.85 -26.17 -2.33
C LEU A 222 -2.80 -25.74 -3.46
N GLY A 223 -2.75 -24.47 -3.87
CA GLY A 223 -3.50 -23.96 -4.99
C GLY A 223 -3.23 -22.49 -5.27
N THR A 224 -3.48 -22.07 -6.51
CA THR A 224 -3.54 -20.66 -6.87
C THR A 224 -4.74 -20.03 -6.17
N MET A 225 -4.50 -18.93 -5.44
CA MET A 225 -5.58 -18.17 -4.79
C MET A 225 -5.91 -16.93 -5.61
N VAL A 226 -7.19 -16.68 -5.83
CA VAL A 226 -7.70 -15.46 -6.48
C VAL A 226 -8.35 -14.61 -5.40
N ASN A 227 -7.87 -13.39 -5.21
CA ASN A 227 -8.33 -12.44 -4.18
C ASN A 227 -8.51 -13.10 -2.78
N PRO A 228 -7.47 -13.75 -2.21
CA PRO A 228 -7.59 -14.36 -0.89
C PRO A 228 -7.91 -13.29 0.16
N THR A 229 -8.80 -13.66 1.10
CA THR A 229 -9.29 -12.83 2.20
C THR A 229 -9.06 -13.50 3.57
N GLY A 230 -8.13 -14.47 3.61
CA GLY A 230 -7.86 -15.29 4.78
C GLY A 230 -8.88 -16.43 4.94
N PRO A 231 -8.88 -17.13 6.08
CA PRO A 231 -9.90 -18.12 6.41
C PRO A 231 -11.22 -17.43 6.75
N GLU A 232 -12.35 -18.05 6.37
CA GLU A 232 -13.69 -17.50 6.64
C GLU A 232 -14.00 -17.32 8.13
N LYS A 233 -13.40 -18.18 8.97
CA LYS A 233 -13.58 -18.20 10.42
C LYS A 233 -12.24 -18.07 11.12
N PRO A 234 -12.20 -17.39 12.27
CA PRO A 234 -10.99 -17.30 13.06
C PRO A 234 -10.60 -18.68 13.58
N LEU A 235 -9.30 -18.96 13.56
CA LEU A 235 -8.74 -20.07 14.29
C LEU A 235 -8.46 -19.64 15.73
N TRP A 236 -8.73 -20.55 16.66
CA TRP A 236 -8.34 -20.40 18.05
C TRP A 236 -6.87 -20.82 18.18
N VAL A 237 -5.97 -19.84 18.13
CA VAL A 237 -4.54 -20.07 18.32
C VAL A 237 -4.22 -19.87 19.80
N GLY A 238 -3.63 -20.88 20.44
CA GLY A 238 -3.12 -20.78 21.82
C GLY A 238 -1.71 -20.19 21.85
N GLY A 239 -1.42 -19.37 22.87
CA GLY A 239 -0.07 -18.88 23.14
C GLY A 239 0.86 -19.92 23.74
N THR A 240 2.08 -19.47 23.97
CA THR A 240 3.36 -20.14 24.16
C THR A 240 3.58 -20.91 25.48
N GLY A 241 2.54 -21.25 26.23
CA GLY A 241 2.66 -21.99 27.50
C GLY A 241 2.91 -21.12 28.74
N THR A 242 2.62 -19.81 28.71
CA THR A 242 2.86 -18.88 29.84
C THR A 242 1.57 -18.28 30.41
N TYR A 243 1.62 -17.54 31.53
CA TYR A 243 0.46 -16.93 32.20
C TYR A 243 -0.40 -16.03 31.28
N VAL A 244 0.16 -15.57 30.16
CA VAL A 244 -0.54 -14.84 29.08
C VAL A 244 -1.50 -15.74 28.29
N ASP A 245 -1.47 -17.06 28.46
CA ASP A 245 -2.25 -18.03 27.69
C ASP A 245 -3.75 -17.97 27.89
N ARG A 246 -4.22 -17.50 29.05
CA ARG A 246 -5.65 -17.25 29.23
C ARG A 246 -6.15 -16.00 28.49
N LEU A 247 -5.24 -15.16 28.00
CA LEU A 247 -5.51 -13.97 27.18
C LEU A 247 -5.11 -14.15 25.70
N THR A 248 -4.27 -15.15 25.37
CA THR A 248 -3.83 -15.40 23.99
C THR A 248 -4.67 -16.44 23.26
N VAL A 249 -5.49 -17.23 23.94
CA VAL A 249 -6.47 -18.15 23.32
C VAL A 249 -7.65 -17.32 22.81
N GLY A 250 -7.82 -17.23 21.49
CA GLY A 250 -8.91 -16.46 20.88
C GLY A 250 -8.71 -16.18 19.40
N GLU A 251 -9.69 -15.50 18.82
CA GLU A 251 -9.69 -15.07 17.42
C GLU A 251 -8.55 -14.08 17.18
N LYS A 252 -7.80 -14.25 16.09
CA LYS A 252 -6.63 -13.43 15.76
C LYS A 252 -6.77 -12.84 14.37
N ARG A 253 -6.57 -11.54 14.24
CA ARG A 253 -6.43 -10.86 12.95
C ARG A 253 -4.95 -10.69 12.62
N VAL A 254 -4.64 -10.70 11.33
CA VAL A 254 -3.29 -10.46 10.83
C VAL A 254 -2.89 -8.99 11.07
N ILE A 255 -1.62 -8.77 11.40
CA ILE A 255 -0.95 -7.48 11.35
C ILE A 255 0.37 -7.60 10.58
N ARG A 256 0.75 -6.53 9.87
CA ARG A 256 1.85 -6.52 8.89
C ARG A 256 2.82 -5.36 9.13
N GLY A 257 4.00 -5.41 8.50
CA GLY A 257 4.95 -4.29 8.42
C GLY A 257 5.99 -4.17 9.54
N GLY A 258 5.73 -4.72 10.73
CA GLY A 258 6.59 -4.44 11.87
C GLY A 258 6.35 -3.03 12.42
N SER A 259 7.12 -2.57 13.41
CA SER A 259 6.94 -1.24 14.00
C SER A 259 8.26 -0.62 14.41
N TRP A 260 8.24 0.62 14.88
CA TRP A 260 9.42 1.33 15.37
C TRP A 260 10.15 0.64 16.53
N ILE A 261 9.49 -0.26 17.27
CA ILE A 261 10.12 -1.07 18.33
C ILE A 261 10.51 -2.48 17.86
N ALA A 262 10.12 -2.86 16.64
CA ALA A 262 10.27 -4.23 16.15
C ALA A 262 11.68 -4.42 15.58
N PRO A 263 12.33 -5.58 15.82
CA PRO A 263 13.64 -5.85 15.29
C PRO A 263 13.60 -6.03 13.77
N GLU A 264 14.73 -5.83 13.11
CA GLU A 264 14.91 -5.91 11.65
C GLU A 264 14.28 -7.17 11.02
N GLY A 265 14.43 -8.32 11.66
CA GLY A 265 13.85 -9.57 11.17
C GLY A 265 12.31 -9.62 11.11
N THR A 266 11.61 -8.62 11.65
CA THR A 266 10.14 -8.55 11.70
C THR A 266 9.55 -7.43 10.83
N ILE A 267 10.40 -6.63 10.18
CA ILE A 267 9.97 -5.57 9.25
C ILE A 267 10.06 -6.01 7.77
N ARG A 268 10.35 -7.28 7.50
CA ARG A 268 10.30 -7.84 6.14
C ARG A 268 8.87 -7.81 5.62
N SER A 269 8.72 -7.60 4.31
CA SER A 269 7.42 -7.51 3.64
C SER A 269 6.60 -8.80 3.71
N THR A 270 7.24 -9.94 4.02
CA THR A 270 6.59 -11.25 4.19
C THR A 270 6.24 -11.56 5.64
N HIS A 271 6.82 -10.86 6.61
CA HIS A 271 6.70 -11.21 8.03
C HIS A 271 5.27 -11.04 8.54
N ARG A 272 4.67 -12.15 8.94
CA ARG A 272 3.28 -12.22 9.43
C ARG A 272 3.30 -12.12 10.94
N PHE A 273 2.40 -11.31 11.46
CA PHE A 273 2.15 -11.30 12.89
C PHE A 273 0.64 -11.19 13.13
N TRP A 274 0.21 -11.32 14.38
CA TRP A 274 -1.21 -11.44 14.68
C TRP A 274 -1.53 -10.91 16.06
N ASN A 275 -2.76 -10.44 16.21
CA ASN A 275 -3.23 -9.94 17.49
C ASN A 275 -4.75 -10.11 17.63
N HIS A 276 -5.25 -10.07 18.87
CA HIS A 276 -6.67 -10.17 19.15
C HIS A 276 -7.39 -8.92 18.60
N PRO A 277 -8.53 -9.04 17.91
CA PRO A 277 -9.17 -7.93 17.20
C PRO A 277 -9.61 -6.77 18.11
N LEU A 278 -9.92 -7.05 19.38
CA LEU A 278 -10.29 -6.02 20.37
C LEU A 278 -9.09 -5.42 21.11
N ASN A 279 -7.87 -5.91 20.85
CA ASN A 279 -6.69 -5.42 21.53
C ASN A 279 -6.22 -4.11 20.90
N ASN A 280 -6.37 -3.02 21.65
CA ASN A 280 -5.85 -1.70 21.34
C ASN A 280 -4.58 -1.35 22.15
N SER A 281 -4.09 -2.27 22.97
CA SER A 281 -3.01 -2.06 23.94
C SER A 281 -1.75 -2.87 23.62
N TYR A 282 -1.61 -3.40 22.39
CA TYR A 282 -0.42 -4.13 21.95
C TYR A 282 0.73 -3.18 21.61
N GLY A 283 1.16 -2.45 22.65
CA GLY A 283 2.21 -1.45 22.54
C GLY A 283 1.83 -0.25 21.67
N VAL A 284 2.77 0.67 21.61
CA VAL A 284 2.68 1.98 20.96
C VAL A 284 3.02 1.94 19.46
N GLY A 285 2.89 0.77 18.83
CA GLY A 285 3.39 0.50 17.49
C GLY A 285 2.39 -0.24 16.62
N LEU A 286 1.08 -0.06 16.82
CA LEU A 286 0.03 -0.69 16.03
C LEU A 286 -0.99 0.35 15.57
N GLY A 287 -1.07 0.52 14.25
CA GLY A 287 -1.98 1.38 13.52
C GLY A 287 -2.57 0.63 12.31
N PHE A 288 -2.80 1.34 11.20
CA PHE A 288 -3.39 0.78 9.99
C PHE A 288 -3.33 1.77 8.81
N ARG A 289 -3.66 1.24 7.63
CA ARG A 289 -3.99 2.02 6.43
C ARG A 289 -5.22 1.43 5.76
N CYS A 290 -5.88 2.20 4.88
CA CYS A 290 -7.05 1.72 4.15
C CYS A 290 -6.72 1.35 2.69
N ALA A 291 -7.63 0.61 2.07
CA ALA A 291 -7.63 0.24 0.67
C ALA A 291 -9.04 0.35 0.09
N LYS A 292 -9.16 0.38 -1.23
CA LYS A 292 -10.43 0.44 -1.97
C LYS A 292 -10.29 -0.35 -3.26
N SER A 293 -11.27 -1.16 -3.61
CA SER A 293 -11.26 -1.84 -4.92
C SER A 293 -11.27 -0.80 -6.04
N ALA A 294 -10.44 -1.00 -7.06
CA ALA A 294 -10.47 -0.14 -8.24
C ALA A 294 -11.74 -0.44 -9.06
N PRO A 295 -12.24 0.51 -9.87
CA PRO A 295 -13.34 0.22 -10.78
C PRO A 295 -12.99 -0.90 -11.77
N ALA A 296 -13.89 -1.88 -11.91
CA ALA A 296 -13.62 -3.10 -12.68
C ALA A 296 -13.33 -2.86 -14.18
N ASP A 297 -13.74 -1.70 -14.71
CA ASP A 297 -13.52 -1.32 -16.11
C ASP A 297 -12.15 -0.66 -16.36
N TRP A 298 -11.43 -0.23 -15.32
CA TRP A 298 -10.16 0.50 -15.48
C TRP A 298 -9.14 -0.30 -16.28
N GLU A 299 -8.98 -1.57 -15.94
CA GLU A 299 -8.03 -2.48 -16.59
C GLU A 299 -8.31 -2.65 -18.08
N GLN A 300 -9.59 -2.82 -18.44
CA GLN A 300 -9.99 -2.88 -19.84
C GLN A 300 -9.72 -1.54 -20.54
N ARG A 301 -10.05 -0.42 -19.92
CA ARG A 301 -9.89 0.91 -20.52
C ARG A 301 -8.43 1.34 -20.66
N ILE A 302 -7.55 0.90 -19.75
CA ILE A 302 -6.10 1.10 -19.87
C ILE A 302 -5.58 0.35 -21.10
N ARG A 303 -5.98 -0.93 -21.27
CA ARG A 303 -5.64 -1.71 -22.47
C ARG A 303 -6.20 -1.10 -23.76
N ASP A 304 -7.47 -0.67 -23.75
CA ASP A 304 -8.08 0.00 -24.89
C ASP A 304 -7.35 1.30 -25.25
N SER A 305 -6.88 2.03 -24.24
CA SER A 305 -6.07 3.25 -24.42
C SER A 305 -4.74 2.94 -25.10
N TYR A 306 -4.05 1.88 -24.68
CA TYR A 306 -2.81 1.41 -25.30
C TYR A 306 -3.02 0.97 -26.76
N ILE A 307 -4.03 0.14 -27.02
CA ILE A 307 -4.37 -0.32 -28.38
C ILE A 307 -4.75 0.86 -29.27
N THR A 308 -5.58 1.77 -28.75
CA THR A 308 -5.99 2.98 -29.49
C THR A 308 -4.76 3.84 -29.84
N ALA A 309 -3.81 4.00 -28.91
CA ALA A 309 -2.58 4.73 -29.17
C ALA A 309 -1.80 4.11 -30.34
N LEU A 310 -1.62 2.78 -30.34
CA LEU A 310 -0.93 2.07 -31.43
C LEU A 310 -1.67 2.20 -32.77
N VAL A 311 -3.00 2.08 -32.78
CA VAL A 311 -3.81 2.23 -34.01
C VAL A 311 -3.68 3.64 -34.58
N GLU A 312 -3.79 4.67 -33.75
CA GLU A 312 -3.70 6.05 -34.21
C GLU A 312 -2.27 6.45 -34.60
N MET A 313 -1.24 5.88 -33.97
CA MET A 313 0.15 5.98 -34.46
C MET A 313 0.30 5.41 -35.87
N GLY A 314 -0.25 4.21 -36.13
CA GLY A 314 -0.22 3.59 -37.46
C GLY A 314 -1.02 4.36 -38.51
N ARG A 315 -2.03 5.11 -38.09
CA ARG A 315 -2.79 6.05 -38.93
C ARG A 315 -2.16 7.44 -39.01
N GLU A 316 -0.97 7.63 -38.43
CA GLU A 316 -0.26 8.90 -38.45
C GLU A 316 -1.01 10.06 -37.76
N ARG A 317 -1.90 9.72 -36.82
CA ARG A 317 -2.75 10.62 -36.03
C ARG A 317 -2.18 10.75 -34.62
N PHE A 318 -1.03 11.41 -34.52
CA PHE A 318 -0.23 11.43 -33.30
C PHE A 318 -0.84 12.25 -32.16
N SER A 319 -1.69 13.24 -32.45
CA SER A 319 -2.40 13.98 -31.40
C SER A 319 -3.43 13.07 -30.72
N GLU A 320 -4.16 12.28 -31.50
CA GLU A 320 -5.14 11.30 -31.03
C GLU A 320 -4.46 10.15 -30.27
N ALA A 321 -3.28 9.71 -30.74
CA ALA A 321 -2.46 8.75 -30.02
C ALA A 321 -1.98 9.29 -28.66
N GLN A 322 -1.53 10.55 -28.61
CA GLN A 322 -1.11 11.20 -27.36
C GLN A 322 -2.29 11.30 -26.38
N GLN A 323 -3.47 11.69 -26.86
CA GLN A 323 -4.68 11.73 -26.03
C GLN A 323 -5.07 10.34 -25.49
N ALA A 324 -4.94 9.29 -26.31
CA ALA A 324 -5.17 7.92 -25.86
C ALA A 324 -4.21 7.52 -24.74
N VAL A 325 -2.91 7.83 -24.88
CA VAL A 325 -1.93 7.60 -23.81
C VAL A 325 -2.29 8.38 -22.54
N SER A 326 -2.65 9.66 -22.66
CA SER A 326 -3.06 10.48 -21.51
C SER A 326 -4.27 9.91 -20.78
N ARG A 327 -5.27 9.38 -21.50
CA ARG A 327 -6.46 8.74 -20.90
C ARG A 327 -6.09 7.51 -20.07
N GLY A 328 -5.18 6.67 -20.58
CA GLY A 328 -4.70 5.50 -19.86
C GLY A 328 -3.90 5.88 -18.61
N LEU A 329 -2.97 6.82 -18.75
CA LEU A 329 -2.13 7.30 -17.64
C LEU A 329 -2.92 8.05 -16.55
N ALA A 330 -4.10 8.60 -16.87
CA ALA A 330 -4.98 9.16 -15.86
C ALA A 330 -5.58 8.10 -14.92
N MET A 331 -5.64 6.83 -15.33
CA MET A 331 -6.10 5.70 -14.51
C MET A 331 -4.95 4.95 -13.85
N ASP A 332 -3.82 4.80 -14.55
CA ASP A 332 -2.59 4.19 -14.04
C ASP A 332 -1.36 5.03 -14.46
N PRO A 333 -0.96 6.02 -13.64
CA PRO A 333 0.16 6.92 -13.95
C PRO A 333 1.51 6.21 -14.07
N ALA A 334 1.64 5.00 -13.50
CA ALA A 334 2.87 4.21 -13.49
C ALA A 334 2.88 3.13 -14.59
N ASN A 335 1.89 3.11 -15.47
CA ASN A 335 1.78 2.10 -16.52
C ASN A 335 2.97 2.15 -17.49
N VAL A 336 3.83 1.12 -17.44
CA VAL A 336 5.09 1.08 -18.20
C VAL A 336 4.84 1.14 -19.70
N GLU A 337 3.90 0.36 -20.23
CA GLU A 337 3.62 0.28 -21.66
C GLU A 337 3.19 1.65 -22.24
N LEU A 338 2.29 2.34 -21.53
CA LEU A 338 1.84 3.69 -21.93
C LEU A 338 2.95 4.74 -21.79
N LEU A 339 3.77 4.64 -20.74
CA LEU A 339 4.91 5.54 -20.53
C LEU A 339 5.98 5.37 -21.61
N GLU A 340 6.19 4.14 -22.10
CA GLU A 340 7.11 3.84 -23.21
C GLU A 340 6.60 4.36 -24.57
N LEU A 341 5.27 4.35 -24.81
CA LEU A 341 4.71 4.91 -26.04
C LEU A 341 4.82 6.44 -26.12
N ARG A 342 4.71 7.14 -24.98
CA ARG A 342 4.69 8.61 -24.93
C ARG A 342 5.88 9.26 -25.67
N PRO A 343 7.16 8.95 -25.39
CA PRO A 343 8.28 9.57 -26.09
C PRO A 343 8.32 9.23 -27.58
N LEU A 344 7.86 8.03 -27.98
CA LEU A 344 7.79 7.64 -29.39
C LEU A 344 6.82 8.54 -30.16
N ILE A 345 5.63 8.78 -29.60
CA ILE A 345 4.61 9.68 -30.17
C ILE A 345 5.16 11.11 -30.26
N GLU A 346 5.77 11.61 -29.18
CA GLU A 346 6.35 12.96 -29.14
C GLU A 346 7.46 13.16 -30.18
N GLN A 347 8.28 12.12 -30.42
CA GLN A 347 9.31 12.16 -31.45
C GLN A 347 8.70 12.21 -32.86
N SER A 348 7.68 11.38 -33.14
CA SER A 348 6.99 11.38 -34.43
C SER A 348 6.27 12.68 -34.74
N MET A 349 5.75 13.38 -33.72
CA MET A 349 5.16 14.72 -33.89
C MET A 349 6.16 15.79 -34.29
N LYS A 350 7.43 15.70 -33.81
CA LYS A 350 8.49 16.67 -34.12
C LYS A 350 9.12 16.48 -35.50
N GLN A 351 8.92 15.33 -36.13
CA GLN A 351 9.46 15.00 -37.46
C GLN A 351 8.54 15.46 -38.60
N ARG A 352 7.43 16.12 -38.27
CA ARG A 352 6.48 16.77 -39.19
C ARG A 352 6.59 18.27 -39.04
#